data_AF-A0A924U0N2-F1
#
_entry.id   AF-A0A924U0N2-F1
#
_cell.length_a   1.000
_cell.length_b   1.000
_cell.length_c   1.000
_cell.angle_alpha   90.00
_cell.angle_beta   90.00
_cell.angle_gamma   90.00
#
_symmetry.space_group_name_H-M   'P 1'
#
loop_
_entity.id
_entity.type
_entity.pdbx_description
1 polymer ?
#
loop_
_entity_poly.entity_id
_entity_poly.type
_entity_poly.pdbx_seq_one_letter_code
_entity_poly.pdbx_strand_id
1 'polypeptide(L)'
;MPKIHAALAALTPLAAAALLTACATQPTGPEARTATIQRTANGVAHVSAPDAQTLAYGVAYAHAQDNVCQTANQLVTVRGERSRHFGGAATTGLLGRRVLPNEQIDFFIAAHMDDAALDKQWAATSAEAQQLASGYVAGYNRYLADRAGTLPVACNAQAWVQPMTLREYQRLAELSSVQAGIAALADAMLGARPPAAAPDAKPAAALLLAPIDLADAAQAMRDAGLLDSPLGSNAWAFGKDATANGSGLLLGNPHFPWAGVNRFWQMHLTIPGQLDTMGAGIGQNAVVQIGFNKDVAWSHTVSTGKRFTLHELALVDGDPTRYLIDGQPVKMTSRSVAITVRAADGTLQDKAQTVWSTRWGPLVVVPRAGLNWTAKTAYALQDANTGNARSTDTWLGLGRATSVAEIRNSMANLGMPWVNTIAADRQGNAMYADVSVVPDVDAAQLQRCAPSKPAAALLNATGLVVLDGSKSDCGWRRDTTSAVPGLTPIERMPIAVRTDWVQNSNDSFFHSNPAQRFGDISPMVGDARVERPRTRAGLTEIP
;
A
#
# COMPACT_ATOMS: atom_id res chain seq x y z
N MET A 1 -55.89 -46.19 76.12
CA MET A 1 -54.90 -45.51 76.98
C MET A 1 -54.41 -44.25 76.26
N PRO A 2 -54.10 -43.18 77.00
CA PRO A 2 -54.53 -41.81 76.66
C PRO A 2 -53.37 -40.82 76.39
N LYS A 3 -53.77 -39.56 76.13
CA LYS A 3 -53.04 -38.25 76.29
C LYS A 3 -52.25 -37.79 75.04
N ILE A 4 -52.59 -36.68 74.35
CA ILE A 4 -52.78 -35.25 74.76
C ILE A 4 -51.48 -34.74 75.42
N HIS A 5 -50.79 -33.68 74.99
CA HIS A 5 -51.06 -32.22 75.08
C HIS A 5 -50.20 -31.51 73.99
N ALA A 6 -50.64 -30.56 73.16
CA ALA A 6 -51.29 -29.24 73.36
C ALA A 6 -50.36 -28.16 73.97
N ALA A 7 -50.03 -27.13 73.17
CA ALA A 7 -49.99 -25.68 73.48
C ALA A 7 -49.11 -24.94 72.44
N LEU A 8 -49.68 -24.20 71.49
CA LEU A 8 -50.05 -22.76 71.54
C LEU A 8 -48.89 -21.79 71.81
N ALA A 9 -48.52 -21.00 70.80
CA ALA A 9 -48.61 -19.54 70.87
C ALA A 9 -48.50 -18.93 69.45
N ALA A 10 -49.50 -18.14 69.09
CA ALA A 10 -49.67 -17.44 67.83
C ALA A 10 -49.01 -16.05 67.88
N LEU A 11 -48.68 -15.48 66.71
CA LEU A 11 -48.90 -14.07 66.35
C LEU A 11 -48.63 -13.83 64.85
N THR A 12 -49.72 -13.64 64.11
CA THR A 12 -49.87 -12.93 62.81
C THR A 12 -49.40 -11.46 62.89
N PRO A 13 -49.29 -10.62 61.82
CA PRO A 13 -50.01 -10.65 60.53
C PRO A 13 -49.26 -10.15 59.26
N LEU A 14 -49.99 -10.23 58.13
CA LEU A 14 -49.96 -9.44 56.89
C LEU A 14 -48.76 -8.50 56.62
N ALA A 15 -48.05 -8.75 55.51
CA ALA A 15 -47.28 -7.74 54.80
C ALA A 15 -47.87 -7.53 53.39
N ALA A 16 -48.16 -6.26 53.12
CA ALA A 16 -48.82 -5.73 51.95
C ALA A 16 -47.95 -5.75 50.69
N ALA A 17 -48.62 -5.82 49.54
CA ALA A 17 -48.05 -5.55 48.24
C ALA A 17 -47.50 -4.12 48.16
N ALA A 18 -46.25 -3.98 47.73
CA ALA A 18 -45.69 -2.73 47.24
C ALA A 18 -45.17 -2.97 45.81
N LEU A 19 -45.98 -2.55 44.84
CA LEU A 19 -45.58 -2.28 43.47
C LEU A 19 -44.55 -1.14 43.50
N LEU A 20 -43.28 -1.46 43.28
CA LEU A 20 -42.27 -0.48 42.90
C LEU A 20 -42.11 -0.54 41.38
N THR A 21 -42.90 0.29 40.71
CA THR A 21 -42.60 0.81 39.37
C THR A 21 -41.27 1.55 39.44
N ALA A 22 -40.18 0.85 39.11
CA ALA A 22 -38.93 1.50 38.78
C ALA A 22 -39.10 2.15 37.41
N CYS A 23 -39.16 3.48 37.39
CA CYS A 23 -39.06 4.28 36.19
C CYS A 23 -37.78 3.90 35.45
N ALA A 24 -37.91 3.21 34.33
CA ALA A 24 -36.84 3.11 33.34
C ALA A 24 -36.61 4.53 32.79
N THR A 25 -35.63 5.24 33.34
CA THR A 25 -35.03 6.36 32.63
C THR A 25 -34.35 5.78 31.40
N GLN A 26 -35.04 5.84 30.27
CA GLN A 26 -34.41 5.66 28.97
C GLN A 26 -33.27 6.66 28.85
N PRO A 27 -32.05 6.26 28.45
CA PRO A 27 -31.02 7.22 28.10
C PRO A 27 -31.50 7.96 26.85
N THR A 28 -32.06 9.16 27.05
CA THR A 28 -32.34 10.11 25.97
C THR A 28 -31.04 10.84 25.64
N GLY A 29 -30.22 10.16 24.85
CA GLY A 29 -28.99 10.64 24.21
C GLY A 29 -28.54 9.56 23.22
N PRO A 30 -27.81 9.87 22.13
CA PRO A 30 -27.21 8.81 21.33
C PRO A 30 -26.40 7.91 22.27
N GLU A 31 -26.68 6.60 22.31
CA GLU A 31 -25.87 5.66 23.07
C GLU A 31 -24.40 5.96 22.83
N ALA A 32 -23.62 6.13 23.89
CA ALA A 32 -22.19 6.37 23.78
C ALA A 32 -21.57 5.17 23.04
N ARG A 33 -21.25 5.35 21.76
CA ARG A 33 -20.61 4.30 20.95
C ARG A 33 -19.27 3.98 21.58
N THR A 34 -19.09 2.73 21.98
CA THR A 34 -17.94 2.27 22.75
C THR A 34 -17.21 1.20 21.96
N ALA A 35 -15.87 1.29 21.92
CA ALA A 35 -15.00 0.21 21.47
C ALA A 35 -14.42 -0.51 22.69
N THR A 36 -14.46 -1.83 22.70
CA THR A 36 -13.80 -2.66 23.72
C THR A 36 -12.46 -3.15 23.16
N ILE A 37 -11.38 -2.91 23.90
CA ILE A 37 -10.04 -3.43 23.59
C ILE A 37 -9.68 -4.46 24.66
N GLN A 38 -9.66 -5.73 24.28
CA GLN A 38 -9.18 -6.82 25.12
C GLN A 38 -7.78 -7.24 24.65
N ARG A 39 -6.82 -7.34 25.56
CA ARG A 39 -5.48 -7.88 25.24
C ARG A 39 -5.34 -9.30 25.77
N THR A 40 -4.77 -10.17 24.96
CA THR A 40 -4.49 -11.57 25.29
C THR A 40 -2.99 -11.83 25.37
N ALA A 41 -2.56 -13.09 25.40
CA ALA A 41 -1.15 -13.46 25.42
C ALA A 41 -0.37 -12.76 24.29
N ASN A 42 0.88 -12.36 24.57
CA ASN A 42 1.72 -11.54 23.69
C ASN A 42 1.19 -10.12 23.41
N GLY A 43 0.12 -9.69 24.12
CA GLY A 43 -0.43 -8.36 24.03
C GLY A 43 -1.32 -8.12 22.80
N VAL A 44 -1.72 -9.16 22.07
CA VAL A 44 -2.56 -9.02 20.87
C VAL A 44 -3.86 -8.30 21.20
N ALA A 45 -4.20 -7.26 20.44
CA ALA A 45 -5.40 -6.47 20.64
C ALA A 45 -6.61 -7.09 19.92
N HIS A 46 -7.64 -7.40 20.70
CA HIS A 46 -8.96 -7.80 20.23
C HIS A 46 -9.90 -6.60 20.40
N VAL A 47 -10.29 -5.99 19.29
CA VAL A 47 -11.11 -4.77 19.25
C VAL A 47 -12.51 -5.13 18.78
N SER A 48 -13.51 -4.90 19.63
CA SER A 48 -14.92 -5.08 19.31
C SER A 48 -15.67 -3.75 19.38
N ALA A 49 -16.55 -3.50 18.41
CA ALA A 49 -17.29 -2.24 18.29
C ALA A 49 -18.61 -2.41 17.51
N PRO A 50 -19.59 -1.50 17.66
CA PRO A 50 -20.88 -1.59 16.97
C PRO A 50 -20.82 -1.23 15.48
N ASP A 51 -19.81 -0.48 15.04
CA ASP A 51 -19.66 -0.01 13.66
C ASP A 51 -18.17 0.21 13.29
N ALA A 52 -17.91 0.40 12.01
CA ALA A 52 -16.56 0.54 11.47
C ALA A 52 -15.81 1.77 12.01
N GLN A 53 -16.49 2.91 12.17
CA GLN A 53 -15.87 4.11 12.72
C GLN A 53 -15.38 3.89 14.15
N THR A 54 -16.23 3.30 14.99
CA THR A 54 -15.93 2.99 16.40
C THR A 54 -14.88 1.88 16.50
N LEU A 55 -14.91 0.88 15.59
CA LEU A 55 -13.87 -0.14 15.48
C LEU A 55 -12.51 0.49 15.21
N ALA A 56 -12.41 1.31 14.16
CA ALA A 56 -11.15 1.95 13.78
C ALA A 56 -10.62 2.91 14.87
N TYR A 57 -11.51 3.56 15.61
CA TYR A 57 -11.15 4.32 16.79
C TYR A 57 -10.46 3.45 17.85
N GLY A 58 -11.04 2.29 18.19
CA GLY A 58 -10.43 1.34 19.12
C GLY A 58 -9.10 0.79 18.61
N VAL A 59 -9.02 0.46 17.31
CA VAL A 59 -7.79 -0.03 16.66
C VAL A 59 -6.68 1.01 16.74
N ALA A 60 -6.94 2.25 16.36
CA ALA A 60 -5.92 3.30 16.39
C ALA A 60 -5.45 3.61 17.81
N TYR A 61 -6.34 3.57 18.79
CA TYR A 61 -5.98 3.72 20.20
C TYR A 61 -5.06 2.58 20.66
N ALA A 62 -5.41 1.32 20.37
CA ALA A 62 -4.59 0.15 20.69
C ALA A 62 -3.23 0.15 19.96
N HIS A 63 -3.24 0.50 18.67
CA HIS A 63 -2.02 0.61 17.88
C HIS A 63 -1.10 1.72 18.40
N ALA A 64 -1.66 2.86 18.84
CA ALA A 64 -0.89 3.95 19.42
C ALA A 64 -0.28 3.58 20.79
N GLN A 65 -0.97 2.79 21.62
CA GLN A 65 -0.39 2.22 22.84
C GLN A 65 0.96 1.52 22.56
N ASP A 66 1.04 0.82 21.44
CA ASP A 66 2.20 0.01 21.08
C ASP A 66 3.21 0.77 20.20
N ASN A 67 2.77 1.75 19.41
CA ASN A 67 3.54 2.32 18.30
C ASN A 67 3.43 3.86 18.15
N VAL A 68 3.02 4.60 19.18
CA VAL A 68 2.79 6.06 19.08
C VAL A 68 3.97 6.84 18.50
N CYS A 69 5.21 6.58 18.94
CA CYS A 69 6.37 7.31 18.46
C CYS A 69 6.66 7.04 16.98
N GLN A 70 6.42 5.80 16.52
CA GLN A 70 6.59 5.44 15.10
C GLN A 70 5.52 6.12 14.24
N THR A 71 4.28 6.12 14.71
CA THR A 71 3.16 6.78 14.01
C THR A 71 3.41 8.29 13.93
N ALA A 72 3.78 8.93 15.03
CA ALA A 72 4.09 10.36 15.06
C ALA A 72 5.27 10.70 14.14
N ASN A 73 6.33 9.88 14.10
CA ASN A 73 7.46 10.10 13.20
C ASN A 73 7.05 10.00 11.73
N GLN A 74 6.18 9.03 11.39
CA GLN A 74 5.69 8.88 10.04
C GLN A 74 4.72 9.99 9.62
N LEU A 75 3.98 10.57 10.56
CA LEU A 75 3.19 11.78 10.29
C LEU A 75 4.09 12.96 9.88
N VAL A 76 5.27 13.11 10.48
CA VAL A 76 6.25 14.11 10.04
C VAL A 76 6.70 13.86 8.59
N THR A 77 6.88 12.59 8.20
CA THR A 77 7.18 12.20 6.81
C THR A 77 6.10 12.69 5.87
N VAL A 78 4.83 12.33 6.08
CA VAL A 78 3.75 12.69 5.14
C VAL A 78 3.32 14.16 5.20
N ARG A 79 3.74 14.90 6.23
CA ARG A 79 3.65 16.37 6.26
C ARG A 79 4.72 17.04 5.40
N GLY A 80 5.82 16.34 5.10
CA GLY A 80 6.99 16.92 4.46
C GLY A 80 7.74 17.87 5.39
N GLU A 81 7.82 17.52 6.67
CA GLU A 81 8.41 18.37 7.72
C GLU A 81 9.62 17.72 8.40
N ARG A 82 10.20 16.66 7.82
CA ARG A 82 11.32 15.95 8.45
C ARG A 82 12.52 16.87 8.62
N SER A 83 12.79 17.71 7.63
CA SER A 83 13.89 18.66 7.61
C SER A 83 13.76 19.74 8.67
N ARG A 84 12.52 20.16 8.96
CA ARG A 84 12.20 21.12 10.02
C ARG A 84 12.46 20.56 11.41
N HIS A 85 12.18 19.28 11.62
CA HIS A 85 12.23 18.67 12.95
C HIS A 85 13.51 17.90 13.23
N PHE A 86 14.10 17.25 12.23
CA PHE A 86 15.23 16.33 12.36
C PHE A 86 16.47 16.77 11.59
N GLY A 87 16.46 17.97 10.98
CA GLY A 87 17.56 18.48 10.15
C GLY A 87 17.45 18.05 8.68
N GLY A 88 18.13 18.79 7.80
CA GLY A 88 18.05 18.63 6.33
C GLY A 88 18.91 17.50 5.74
N ALA A 89 19.73 17.81 4.73
CA ALA A 89 20.43 16.83 3.91
C ALA A 89 21.38 15.84 4.64
N ALA A 90 21.89 16.19 5.82
CA ALA A 90 22.80 15.33 6.59
C ALA A 90 22.09 14.28 7.45
N THR A 91 20.75 14.34 7.56
CA THR A 91 19.96 13.38 8.33
C THR A 91 18.96 12.67 7.43
N THR A 92 18.57 11.47 7.84
CA THR A 92 17.79 10.56 6.99
C THR A 92 16.48 10.13 7.63
N GLY A 93 15.60 9.61 6.78
CA GLY A 93 14.30 9.09 7.17
C GLY A 93 13.81 8.00 6.23
N LEU A 94 12.72 7.37 6.61
CA LEU A 94 12.06 6.35 5.80
C LEU A 94 11.06 7.01 4.83
N LEU A 95 11.22 6.76 3.53
CA LEU A 95 10.22 7.03 2.50
C LEU A 95 9.84 5.71 1.82
N GLY A 96 8.62 5.25 2.05
CA GLY A 96 8.18 3.92 1.63
C GLY A 96 9.09 2.84 2.21
N ARG A 97 9.99 2.28 1.39
CA ARG A 97 10.95 1.23 1.77
C ARG A 97 12.42 1.68 1.74
N ARG A 98 12.69 2.92 1.33
CA ARG A 98 14.05 3.47 1.20
C ARG A 98 14.37 4.43 2.34
N VAL A 99 15.62 4.42 2.77
CA VAL A 99 16.17 5.44 3.66
C VAL A 99 16.80 6.53 2.81
N LEU A 100 16.26 7.74 2.88
CA LEU A 100 16.70 8.89 2.08
C LEU A 100 17.00 10.11 2.97
N PRO A 101 17.79 11.08 2.50
CA PRO A 101 17.94 12.37 3.18
C PRO A 101 16.58 13.04 3.42
N ASN A 102 16.38 13.61 4.61
CA ASN A 102 15.11 14.24 5.00
C ASN A 102 14.65 15.33 4.01
N GLU A 103 15.61 16.10 3.49
CA GLU A 103 15.35 17.14 2.48
C GLU A 103 14.77 16.56 1.18
N GLN A 104 15.25 15.40 0.72
CA GLN A 104 14.68 14.73 -0.45
C GLN A 104 13.27 14.20 -0.17
N ILE A 105 13.05 13.66 1.03
CA ILE A 105 11.73 13.16 1.43
C ILE A 105 10.71 14.31 1.42
N ASP A 106 11.04 15.44 2.04
CA ASP A 106 10.12 16.57 2.13
C ASP A 106 9.81 17.18 0.76
N PHE A 107 10.83 17.33 -0.10
CA PHE A 107 10.60 17.79 -1.47
C PHE A 107 9.76 16.82 -2.28
N PHE A 108 9.97 15.50 -2.12
CA PHE A 108 9.13 14.50 -2.76
C PHE A 108 7.68 14.61 -2.29
N ILE A 109 7.44 14.75 -0.98
CA ILE A 109 6.09 14.87 -0.42
C ILE A 109 5.41 16.16 -0.92
N ALA A 110 6.12 17.29 -0.95
CA ALA A 110 5.60 18.54 -1.52
C ALA A 110 5.32 18.47 -3.03
N ALA A 111 6.06 17.61 -3.75
CA ALA A 111 5.92 17.40 -5.18
C ALA A 111 4.81 16.40 -5.56
N HIS A 112 4.65 15.32 -4.80
CA HIS A 112 3.78 14.19 -5.11
C HIS A 112 2.38 14.31 -4.50
N MET A 113 2.26 14.82 -3.27
CA MET A 113 0.97 14.83 -2.57
C MET A 113 0.04 15.91 -3.14
N ASP A 114 -1.00 15.47 -3.84
CA ASP A 114 -2.12 16.30 -4.31
C ASP A 114 -3.35 16.03 -3.42
N ASP A 115 -3.51 16.82 -2.37
CA ASP A 115 -4.59 16.63 -1.40
C ASP A 115 -5.98 16.72 -2.03
N ALA A 116 -6.17 17.55 -3.06
CA ALA A 116 -7.47 17.69 -3.71
C ALA A 116 -7.81 16.44 -4.55
N ALA A 117 -6.82 15.85 -5.22
CA ALA A 117 -6.98 14.58 -5.91
C ALA A 117 -7.25 13.43 -4.93
N LEU A 118 -6.51 13.38 -3.82
CA LEU A 118 -6.70 12.38 -2.76
C LEU A 118 -8.10 12.50 -2.14
N ASP A 119 -8.56 13.70 -1.81
CA ASP A 119 -9.91 13.94 -1.28
C ASP A 119 -10.98 13.42 -2.25
N LYS A 120 -10.84 13.69 -3.55
CA LYS A 120 -11.77 13.19 -4.58
C LYS A 120 -11.78 11.66 -4.66
N GLN A 121 -10.61 11.02 -4.57
CA GLN A 121 -10.50 9.56 -4.63
C GLN A 121 -11.09 8.88 -3.39
N TRP A 122 -10.81 9.43 -2.21
CA TRP A 122 -11.38 8.96 -0.95
C TRP A 122 -12.89 9.17 -0.86
N ALA A 123 -13.42 10.24 -1.43
CA ALA A 123 -14.87 10.44 -1.52
C ALA A 123 -15.56 9.36 -2.39
N ALA A 124 -14.82 8.69 -3.27
CA ALA A 124 -15.33 7.61 -4.14
C ALA A 124 -15.19 6.20 -3.53
N THR A 125 -14.54 6.05 -2.37
CA THR A 125 -14.50 4.75 -1.66
C THR A 125 -15.81 4.50 -0.93
N SER A 126 -15.99 3.28 -0.41
CA SER A 126 -17.21 2.96 0.35
C SER A 126 -17.36 3.88 1.58
N ALA A 127 -18.61 4.09 2.01
CA ALA A 127 -18.89 4.81 3.25
C ALA A 127 -18.18 4.18 4.46
N GLU A 128 -17.99 2.85 4.43
CA GLU A 128 -17.29 2.14 5.47
C GLU A 128 -15.78 2.44 5.48
N ALA A 129 -15.11 2.47 4.33
CA ALA A 129 -13.71 2.88 4.24
C ALA A 129 -13.50 4.33 4.76
N GLN A 130 -14.43 5.23 4.45
CA GLN A 130 -14.41 6.61 4.97
C GLN A 130 -14.61 6.65 6.50
N GLN A 131 -15.52 5.82 7.03
CA GLN A 131 -15.73 5.66 8.48
C GLN A 131 -14.48 5.12 9.18
N LEU A 132 -13.82 4.10 8.62
CA LEU A 132 -12.56 3.58 9.15
C LEU A 132 -11.49 4.67 9.21
N ALA A 133 -11.34 5.47 8.15
CA ALA A 133 -10.37 6.57 8.11
C ALA A 133 -10.65 7.61 9.20
N SER A 134 -11.90 8.08 9.32
CA SER A 134 -12.29 9.03 10.36
C SER A 134 -12.10 8.46 11.77
N GLY A 135 -12.50 7.21 11.99
CA GLY A 135 -12.35 6.52 13.26
C GLY A 135 -10.89 6.39 13.67
N TYR A 136 -10.03 5.98 12.74
CA TYR A 136 -8.59 5.81 13.00
C TYR A 136 -7.94 7.12 13.44
N VAL A 137 -8.22 8.22 12.72
CA VAL A 137 -7.75 9.57 13.07
C VAL A 137 -8.17 9.94 14.49
N ALA A 138 -9.46 9.76 14.81
CA ALA A 138 -9.99 10.10 16.13
C ALA A 138 -9.38 9.24 17.25
N GLY A 139 -9.15 7.95 17.02
CA GLY A 139 -8.59 7.03 18.02
C GLY A 139 -7.12 7.32 18.34
N TYR A 140 -6.31 7.63 17.32
CA TYR A 140 -4.94 8.08 17.53
C TYR A 140 -4.90 9.41 18.31
N ASN A 141 -5.74 10.37 17.93
CA ASN A 141 -5.81 11.68 18.59
C ASN A 141 -6.28 11.57 20.05
N ARG A 142 -7.23 10.66 20.33
CA ARG A 142 -7.62 10.34 21.69
C ARG A 142 -6.43 9.85 22.52
N TYR A 143 -5.66 8.91 21.97
CA TYR A 143 -4.51 8.36 22.70
C TYR A 143 -3.48 9.44 23.04
N LEU A 144 -3.18 10.34 22.11
CA LEU A 144 -2.29 11.48 22.38
C LEU A 144 -2.83 12.38 23.51
N ALA A 145 -4.13 12.67 23.51
CA ALA A 145 -4.74 13.48 24.56
C ALA A 145 -4.70 12.79 25.94
N ASP A 146 -5.06 11.51 26.00
CA ASP A 146 -5.06 10.72 27.23
C ASP A 146 -3.66 10.54 27.83
N ARG A 147 -2.62 10.52 26.98
CA ARG A 147 -1.23 10.29 27.36
C ARG A 147 -0.35 11.53 27.26
N ALA A 148 -0.95 12.72 27.21
CA ALA A 148 -0.20 13.98 27.20
C ALA A 148 0.80 14.02 28.37
N GLY A 149 2.06 14.32 28.08
CA GLY A 149 3.15 14.35 29.06
C GLY A 149 3.64 12.99 29.57
N THR A 150 3.00 11.88 29.19
CA THR A 150 3.31 10.51 29.64
C THR A 150 3.60 9.55 28.49
N LEU A 151 3.87 10.06 27.29
CA LEU A 151 4.28 9.26 26.14
C LEU A 151 5.68 8.62 26.38
N PRO A 152 6.08 7.61 25.58
CA PRO A 152 7.43 7.05 25.67
C PRO A 152 8.51 8.12 25.47
N VAL A 153 9.64 7.99 26.16
CA VAL A 153 10.73 8.99 26.22
C VAL A 153 11.15 9.49 24.83
N ALA A 154 11.22 8.60 23.84
CA ALA A 154 11.63 8.95 22.47
C ALA A 154 10.71 9.97 21.76
N CYS A 155 9.46 10.12 22.19
CA CYS A 155 8.52 11.06 21.61
C CYS A 155 7.76 11.93 22.63
N ASN A 156 8.05 11.79 23.92
CA ASN A 156 7.38 12.59 24.94
C ASN A 156 7.73 14.07 24.84
N ALA A 157 6.71 14.93 24.96
CA ALA A 157 6.81 16.39 24.87
C ALA A 157 7.54 16.91 23.60
N GLN A 158 7.64 16.09 22.56
CA GLN A 158 8.27 16.49 21.31
C GLN A 158 7.31 17.29 20.45
N ALA A 159 7.74 18.45 19.95
CA ALA A 159 6.89 19.34 19.15
C ALA A 159 6.39 18.72 17.83
N TRP A 160 7.05 17.68 17.34
CA TRP A 160 6.64 16.95 16.13
C TRP A 160 5.55 15.89 16.38
N VAL A 161 5.25 15.59 17.66
CA VAL A 161 4.10 14.75 18.02
C VAL A 161 2.86 15.63 18.03
N GLN A 162 2.06 15.48 16.98
CA GLN A 162 0.85 16.27 16.75
C GLN A 162 -0.33 15.35 16.46
N PRO A 163 -1.57 15.79 16.73
CA PRO A 163 -2.78 15.12 16.25
C PRO A 163 -2.71 14.83 14.75
N MET A 164 -3.21 13.68 14.35
CA MET A 164 -3.41 13.28 12.96
C MET A 164 -4.59 14.03 12.37
N THR A 165 -4.49 14.43 11.10
CA THR A 165 -5.63 14.89 10.30
C THR A 165 -6.08 13.82 9.30
N LEU A 166 -7.31 13.93 8.79
CA LEU A 166 -7.78 13.02 7.73
C LEU A 166 -6.90 13.07 6.49
N ARG A 167 -6.42 14.27 6.13
CA ARG A 167 -5.48 14.47 5.03
C ARG A 167 -4.18 13.68 5.23
N GLU A 168 -3.61 13.73 6.43
CA GLU A 168 -2.40 12.96 6.74
C GLU A 168 -2.64 11.46 6.66
N TYR A 169 -3.81 10.99 7.10
CA TYR A 169 -4.21 9.59 6.94
C TYR A 169 -4.26 9.17 5.47
N GLN A 170 -4.88 9.99 4.60
CA GLN A 170 -4.92 9.73 3.16
C GLN A 170 -3.52 9.74 2.53
N ARG A 171 -2.63 10.65 2.95
CA ARG A 171 -1.23 10.68 2.49
C ARG A 171 -0.42 9.46 2.93
N LEU A 172 -0.69 8.92 4.13
CA LEU A 172 -0.08 7.65 4.58
C LEU A 172 -0.50 6.50 3.67
N ALA A 173 -1.77 6.42 3.32
CA ALA A 173 -2.28 5.41 2.38
C ALA A 173 -1.67 5.57 0.98
N GLU A 174 -1.63 6.80 0.44
CA GLU A 174 -0.99 7.09 -0.84
C GLU A 174 0.48 6.66 -0.86
N LEU A 175 1.26 7.05 0.16
CA LEU A 175 2.66 6.68 0.27
C LEU A 175 2.87 5.16 0.32
N SER A 176 1.97 4.43 0.99
CA SER A 176 2.00 2.96 1.03
C SER A 176 1.66 2.32 -0.33
N SER A 177 0.74 2.92 -1.09
CA SER A 177 0.37 2.47 -2.43
C SER A 177 1.51 2.67 -3.44
N VAL A 178 2.19 3.83 -3.41
CA VAL A 178 3.23 4.18 -4.39
C VAL A 178 4.66 3.75 -4.01
N GLN A 179 4.85 3.03 -2.90
CA GLN A 179 6.17 2.63 -2.38
C GLN A 179 6.99 1.71 -3.31
N ALA A 180 6.33 1.10 -4.30
CA ALA A 180 6.93 0.25 -5.33
C ALA A 180 6.90 0.89 -6.73
N GLY A 181 6.61 2.20 -6.80
CA GLY A 181 6.61 3.00 -8.02
C GLY A 181 7.34 4.32 -7.79
N ILE A 182 6.66 5.46 -7.92
CA ILE A 182 7.30 6.79 -7.92
C ILE A 182 8.02 7.11 -6.61
N ALA A 183 7.55 6.63 -5.45
CA ALA A 183 8.26 6.85 -4.18
C ALA A 183 9.59 6.08 -4.11
N ALA A 184 9.73 4.95 -4.81
CA ALA A 184 11.00 4.25 -4.94
C ALA A 184 12.00 5.01 -5.83
N LEU A 185 11.51 5.92 -6.67
CA LEU A 185 12.27 6.76 -7.60
C LEU A 185 12.18 8.26 -7.25
N ALA A 186 11.98 8.59 -5.97
CA ALA A 186 11.86 9.96 -5.51
C ALA A 186 13.09 10.82 -5.84
N ASP A 187 14.29 10.26 -5.66
CA ASP A 187 15.56 10.88 -6.05
C ASP A 187 15.66 11.09 -7.56
N ALA A 188 15.19 10.13 -8.37
CA ALA A 188 15.16 10.28 -9.82
C ALA A 188 14.22 11.41 -10.26
N MET A 189 13.05 11.56 -9.61
CA MET A 189 12.13 12.66 -9.86
C MET A 189 12.74 14.02 -9.49
N LEU A 190 13.35 14.11 -8.31
CA LEU A 190 13.93 15.36 -7.82
C LEU A 190 15.23 15.72 -8.56
N GLY A 191 15.93 14.74 -9.12
CA GLY A 191 17.10 14.96 -9.98
C GLY A 191 16.75 15.45 -11.38
N ALA A 192 15.50 15.33 -11.82
CA ALA A 192 15.10 15.67 -13.18
C ALA A 192 15.11 17.18 -13.42
N ARG A 193 16.08 17.64 -14.21
CA ARG A 193 16.24 19.04 -14.62
C ARG A 193 16.57 19.11 -16.11
N PRO A 194 16.02 20.08 -16.85
CA PRO A 194 16.43 20.29 -18.23
C PRO A 194 17.92 20.64 -18.29
N PRO A 195 18.64 20.24 -19.35
CA PRO A 195 20.00 20.70 -19.56
C PRO A 195 20.01 22.23 -19.58
N ALA A 196 20.97 22.84 -18.88
CA ALA A 196 21.12 24.29 -18.93
C ALA A 196 21.29 24.72 -20.39
N ALA A 197 20.55 25.73 -20.83
CA ALA A 197 20.80 26.39 -22.09
C ALA A 197 22.13 27.15 -21.96
N ALA A 198 23.25 26.45 -22.07
CA ALA A 198 24.56 27.06 -22.08
C ALA A 198 24.82 27.61 -23.48
N PRO A 199 24.99 28.93 -23.67
CA PRO A 199 25.32 29.50 -24.97
C PRO A 199 26.70 29.05 -25.49
N ASP A 200 27.57 28.58 -24.59
CA ASP A 200 28.99 28.28 -24.88
C ASP A 200 29.49 26.94 -24.28
N ALA A 201 28.60 25.98 -24.01
CA ALA A 201 29.08 24.63 -23.72
C ALA A 201 29.71 24.05 -24.99
N LYS A 202 31.04 23.86 -25.01
CA LYS A 202 31.72 22.98 -25.97
C LYS A 202 30.84 21.74 -26.14
N PRO A 203 30.55 21.30 -27.38
CA PRO A 203 29.56 20.26 -27.59
C PRO A 203 29.93 19.09 -26.70
N ALA A 204 29.04 18.73 -25.77
CA ALA A 204 29.10 17.46 -25.08
C ALA A 204 28.75 16.34 -26.08
N ALA A 205 29.43 16.33 -27.23
CA ALA A 205 29.40 15.30 -28.24
C ALA A 205 29.95 13.96 -27.71
N ALA A 206 30.46 13.93 -26.47
CA ALA A 206 30.99 12.75 -25.81
C ALA A 206 30.06 12.12 -24.75
N LEU A 207 28.92 12.75 -24.39
CA LEU A 207 27.86 12.10 -23.58
C LEU A 207 26.70 11.58 -24.43
N LEU A 208 26.72 11.91 -25.73
CA LEU A 208 25.88 11.30 -26.74
C LEU A 208 26.47 9.92 -27.08
N LEU A 209 25.71 8.85 -26.82
CA LEU A 209 25.97 7.47 -27.27
C LEU A 209 26.89 6.58 -26.41
N ALA A 210 27.11 6.85 -25.12
CA ALA A 210 27.61 5.78 -24.26
C ALA A 210 26.54 4.67 -24.21
N PRO A 211 26.85 3.40 -24.58
CA PRO A 211 25.91 2.31 -24.45
C PRO A 211 25.51 2.19 -22.97
N ILE A 212 24.23 1.93 -22.72
CA ILE A 212 23.74 1.71 -21.35
C ILE A 212 24.45 0.48 -20.80
N ASP A 213 25.16 0.65 -19.68
CA ASP A 213 25.65 -0.47 -18.90
C ASP A 213 24.44 -1.13 -18.21
N LEU A 214 23.96 -2.22 -18.80
CA LEU A 214 22.79 -2.94 -18.30
C LEU A 214 23.01 -3.56 -16.91
N ALA A 215 24.26 -3.88 -16.56
CA ALA A 215 24.57 -4.41 -15.24
C ALA A 215 24.49 -3.31 -14.16
N ASP A 216 25.01 -2.12 -14.46
CA ASP A 216 24.88 -0.96 -13.57
C ASP A 216 23.42 -0.49 -13.47
N ALA A 217 22.68 -0.50 -14.58
CA ALA A 217 21.25 -0.21 -14.60
C ALA A 217 20.45 -1.18 -13.70
N ALA A 218 20.75 -2.48 -13.79
CA ALA A 218 20.15 -3.49 -12.93
C ALA A 218 20.52 -3.26 -11.45
N GLN A 219 21.77 -2.90 -11.17
CA GLN A 219 22.18 -2.57 -9.80
C GLN A 219 21.47 -1.33 -9.26
N ALA A 220 21.28 -0.29 -10.07
CA ALA A 220 20.51 0.89 -9.67
C ALA A 220 19.05 0.53 -9.30
N MET A 221 18.42 -0.39 -10.04
CA MET A 221 17.06 -0.87 -9.69
C MET A 221 17.05 -1.77 -8.46
N ARG A 222 18.11 -2.53 -8.19
CA ARG A 222 18.29 -3.25 -6.91
C ARG A 222 18.41 -2.29 -5.73
N ASP A 223 19.22 -1.25 -5.87
CA ASP A 223 19.40 -0.21 -4.84
C ASP A 223 18.09 0.56 -4.57
N ALA A 224 17.25 0.74 -5.60
CA ALA A 224 15.91 1.31 -5.48
C ALA A 224 14.86 0.33 -4.93
N GLY A 225 15.18 -0.97 -4.81
CA GLY A 225 14.26 -2.03 -4.37
C GLY A 225 13.17 -2.36 -5.40
N LEU A 226 13.43 -2.09 -6.68
CA LEU A 226 12.56 -2.36 -7.83
C LEU A 226 12.95 -3.63 -8.60
N LEU A 227 14.17 -4.12 -8.40
CA LEU A 227 14.68 -5.39 -8.90
C LEU A 227 15.24 -6.20 -7.73
N ASP A 228 15.05 -7.53 -7.73
CA ASP A 228 15.62 -8.47 -6.74
C ASP A 228 15.62 -7.98 -5.29
N SER A 229 14.49 -7.39 -4.87
CA SER A 229 14.38 -6.84 -3.51
C SER A 229 14.75 -7.91 -2.48
N PRO A 230 15.55 -7.58 -1.45
CA PRO A 230 15.82 -8.51 -0.35
C PRO A 230 14.58 -8.80 0.48
N LEU A 231 13.50 -8.03 0.29
CA LEU A 231 12.18 -8.31 0.83
C LEU A 231 11.52 -9.41 -0.01
N GLY A 232 10.85 -10.33 0.68
CA GLY A 232 10.18 -11.46 0.06
C GLY A 232 8.93 -11.86 0.84
N SER A 233 8.29 -12.94 0.43
CA SER A 233 7.24 -13.62 1.16
C SER A 233 7.09 -15.03 0.60
N ASN A 234 6.78 -15.98 1.46
CA ASN A 234 6.20 -17.26 1.05
C ASN A 234 4.71 -17.26 1.43
N ALA A 235 3.88 -17.81 0.57
CA ALA A 235 2.53 -18.19 0.96
C ALA A 235 2.10 -19.45 0.22
N TRP A 236 1.60 -20.44 0.95
CA TRP A 236 1.15 -21.73 0.42
C TRP A 236 -0.28 -21.98 0.86
N ALA A 237 -1.15 -22.38 -0.07
CA ALA A 237 -2.49 -22.82 0.24
C ALA A 237 -2.69 -24.25 -0.25
N PHE A 238 -3.26 -25.08 0.60
CA PHE A 238 -3.57 -26.48 0.36
C PHE A 238 -5.08 -26.67 0.43
N GLY A 239 -5.63 -27.33 -0.57
CA GLY A 239 -7.04 -27.70 -0.64
C GLY A 239 -7.29 -29.12 -0.15
N LYS A 240 -8.54 -29.57 -0.30
CA LYS A 240 -9.03 -30.86 0.20
C LYS A 240 -8.30 -32.09 -0.30
N ASP A 241 -7.68 -32.03 -1.47
CA ASP A 241 -6.93 -33.17 -2.03
C ASP A 241 -5.54 -33.30 -1.40
N ALA A 242 -5.06 -32.25 -0.72
CA ALA A 242 -3.77 -32.21 -0.02
C ALA A 242 -3.90 -32.24 1.51
N THR A 243 -5.10 -32.04 2.08
CA THR A 243 -5.32 -31.98 3.53
C THR A 243 -6.12 -33.19 4.04
N ALA A 244 -5.67 -33.78 5.16
CA ALA A 244 -6.25 -35.01 5.70
C ALA A 244 -7.72 -34.88 6.13
N ASN A 245 -8.17 -33.68 6.51
CA ASN A 245 -9.54 -33.41 6.95
C ASN A 245 -10.42 -32.77 5.86
N GLY A 246 -9.90 -32.59 4.64
CA GLY A 246 -10.62 -31.96 3.54
C GLY A 246 -10.84 -30.44 3.68
N SER A 247 -10.36 -29.80 4.73
CA SER A 247 -10.43 -28.34 4.91
C SER A 247 -9.22 -27.66 4.31
N GLY A 248 -9.36 -26.41 3.86
CA GLY A 248 -8.23 -25.63 3.38
C GLY A 248 -7.20 -25.34 4.49
N LEU A 249 -5.92 -25.35 4.13
CA LEU A 249 -4.82 -24.97 5.02
C LEU A 249 -3.97 -23.89 4.35
N LEU A 250 -3.63 -22.84 5.11
CA LEU A 250 -2.80 -21.74 4.63
C LEU A 250 -1.54 -21.59 5.50
N LEU A 251 -0.39 -21.50 4.84
CA LEU A 251 0.82 -20.91 5.39
C LEU A 251 0.95 -19.48 4.87
N GLY A 252 0.84 -18.49 5.75
CA GLY A 252 1.21 -17.09 5.46
C GLY A 252 2.55 -16.75 6.08
N ASN A 253 3.55 -16.41 5.26
CA ASN A 253 4.91 -16.15 5.74
C ASN A 253 5.56 -14.95 5.03
N PRO A 254 5.13 -13.71 5.34
CA PRO A 254 5.72 -12.51 4.75
C PRO A 254 7.13 -12.23 5.29
N HIS A 255 8.09 -11.92 4.42
CA HIS A 255 9.46 -11.49 4.77
C HIS A 255 9.60 -9.99 4.55
N PHE A 256 9.10 -9.24 5.53
CA PHE A 256 9.00 -7.78 5.47
C PHE A 256 9.74 -7.12 6.65
N PRO A 257 9.99 -5.79 6.65
CA PRO A 257 10.83 -5.15 7.66
C PRO A 257 10.40 -5.44 9.11
N TRP A 258 11.39 -5.65 9.97
CA TRP A 258 11.19 -5.92 11.40
C TRP A 258 10.94 -4.66 12.24
N ALA A 259 11.14 -3.48 11.65
CA ALA A 259 11.06 -2.20 12.34
C ALA A 259 10.37 -1.14 11.47
N GLY A 260 9.90 -0.08 12.12
CA GLY A 260 9.20 1.03 11.48
C GLY A 260 7.79 0.67 11.04
N VAL A 261 7.17 1.58 10.28
CA VAL A 261 5.73 1.50 9.91
C VAL A 261 5.39 0.37 8.93
N ASN A 262 6.40 -0.25 8.33
CA ASN A 262 6.25 -1.42 7.48
C ASN A 262 6.25 -2.73 8.29
N ARG A 263 6.45 -2.69 9.61
CA ARG A 263 6.35 -3.86 10.46
C ARG A 263 4.87 -4.23 10.65
N PHE A 264 4.56 -5.53 10.56
CA PHE A 264 3.22 -6.03 10.87
C PHE A 264 2.84 -5.81 12.33
N TRP A 265 1.60 -5.39 12.57
CA TRP A 265 0.97 -5.38 13.89
C TRP A 265 -0.26 -6.29 13.87
N GLN A 266 -0.34 -7.21 14.85
CA GLN A 266 -1.37 -8.22 14.93
C GLN A 266 -2.62 -7.69 15.65
N MET A 267 -3.78 -7.95 15.09
CA MET A 267 -5.07 -7.50 15.61
C MET A 267 -6.18 -8.51 15.32
N HIS A 268 -7.22 -8.48 16.15
CA HIS A 268 -8.49 -9.14 15.92
C HIS A 268 -9.59 -8.07 15.95
N LEU A 269 -10.37 -7.99 14.88
CA LEU A 269 -11.41 -6.99 14.64
C LEU A 269 -12.79 -7.65 14.64
N THR A 270 -13.70 -7.14 15.47
CA THR A 270 -15.07 -7.65 15.57
C THR A 270 -16.09 -6.52 15.46
N ILE A 271 -17.01 -6.64 14.50
CA ILE A 271 -18.28 -5.92 14.45
C ILE A 271 -19.38 -6.98 14.48
N PRO A 272 -20.16 -7.11 15.57
CA PRO A 272 -21.12 -8.19 15.73
C PRO A 272 -22.05 -8.35 14.52
N GLY A 273 -22.08 -9.57 13.97
CA GLY A 273 -22.89 -9.91 12.79
C GLY A 273 -22.37 -9.39 11.45
N GLN A 274 -21.25 -8.67 11.40
CA GLN A 274 -20.75 -8.02 10.18
C GLN A 274 -19.28 -8.30 9.86
N LEU A 275 -18.42 -8.43 10.88
CA LEU A 275 -16.99 -8.68 10.72
C LEU A 275 -16.45 -9.42 11.94
N ASP A 276 -15.69 -10.47 11.71
CA ASP A 276 -14.94 -11.19 12.74
C ASP A 276 -13.69 -11.74 12.05
N THR A 277 -12.59 -11.00 12.15
CA THR A 277 -11.35 -11.33 11.44
C THR A 277 -10.13 -11.06 12.29
N MET A 278 -9.14 -11.94 12.19
CA MET A 278 -7.89 -11.85 12.93
C MET A 278 -6.70 -12.02 12.00
N GLY A 279 -5.66 -11.25 12.24
CA GLY A 279 -4.45 -11.31 11.44
C GLY A 279 -3.55 -10.12 11.72
N ALA A 280 -2.88 -9.63 10.69
CA ALA A 280 -1.97 -8.50 10.81
C ALA A 280 -2.08 -7.55 9.61
N GLY A 281 -1.64 -6.32 9.82
CA GLY A 281 -1.49 -5.30 8.78
C GLY A 281 -0.22 -4.48 9.00
N ILE A 282 0.26 -3.86 7.93
CA ILE A 282 1.31 -2.81 7.99
C ILE A 282 0.66 -1.43 7.95
N GLY A 283 1.42 -0.41 8.32
CA GLY A 283 0.98 0.99 8.22
C GLY A 283 -0.16 1.32 9.19
N GLN A 284 -0.79 2.48 8.95
CA GLN A 284 -1.85 3.02 9.79
C GLN A 284 -3.21 2.75 9.17
N ASN A 285 -3.84 1.63 9.52
CA ASN A 285 -5.19 1.30 9.07
C ASN A 285 -5.88 0.34 10.06
N ALA A 286 -7.19 0.19 9.90
CA ALA A 286 -8.04 -0.66 10.72
C ALA A 286 -8.64 -1.82 9.90
N VAL A 287 -7.81 -2.48 9.09
CA VAL A 287 -8.18 -3.68 8.34
C VAL A 287 -7.13 -4.77 8.53
N VAL A 288 -7.55 -6.03 8.46
CA VAL A 288 -6.62 -7.17 8.43
C VAL A 288 -6.14 -7.35 6.99
N GLN A 289 -4.84 -7.22 6.75
CA GLN A 289 -4.26 -7.35 5.41
C GLN A 289 -3.84 -8.79 5.12
N ILE A 290 -3.33 -9.51 6.12
CA ILE A 290 -3.01 -10.95 6.06
C ILE A 290 -3.66 -11.58 7.29
N GLY A 291 -4.44 -12.64 7.13
CA GLY A 291 -5.16 -13.21 8.26
C GLY A 291 -6.19 -14.26 7.88
N PHE A 292 -7.21 -14.37 8.72
CA PHE A 292 -8.28 -15.33 8.56
C PHE A 292 -9.57 -14.83 9.23
N ASN A 293 -10.67 -15.46 8.87
CA ASN A 293 -11.93 -15.46 9.61
C ASN A 293 -12.37 -16.93 9.80
N LYS A 294 -13.62 -17.17 10.22
CA LYS A 294 -14.13 -18.53 10.44
C LYS A 294 -14.23 -19.40 9.17
N ASP A 295 -14.22 -18.80 7.99
CA ASP A 295 -14.47 -19.47 6.71
C ASP A 295 -13.24 -19.51 5.79
N VAL A 296 -12.39 -18.48 5.80
CA VAL A 296 -11.25 -18.33 4.89
C VAL A 296 -9.99 -17.85 5.63
N ALA A 297 -8.84 -18.19 5.06
CA ALA A 297 -7.54 -17.60 5.41
C ALA A 297 -6.87 -17.07 4.15
N TRP A 298 -6.14 -15.96 4.24
CA TRP A 298 -5.35 -15.41 3.14
C TRP A 298 -4.02 -14.81 3.60
N SER A 299 -3.06 -14.78 2.67
CA SER A 299 -1.79 -14.10 2.81
C SER A 299 -1.37 -13.44 1.51
N HIS A 300 -0.33 -12.61 1.59
CA HIS A 300 0.17 -11.82 0.48
C HIS A 300 1.66 -12.03 0.25
N THR A 301 2.04 -12.02 -1.01
CA THR A 301 3.44 -12.00 -1.45
C THR A 301 3.64 -10.85 -2.43
N VAL A 302 4.81 -10.19 -2.42
CA VAL A 302 5.12 -9.16 -3.44
C VAL A 302 5.00 -9.77 -4.84
N SER A 303 4.23 -9.12 -5.71
CA SER A 303 4.01 -9.54 -7.09
C SER A 303 5.08 -8.95 -8.03
N THR A 304 5.38 -9.69 -9.10
CA THR A 304 6.26 -9.25 -10.20
C THR A 304 5.61 -8.23 -11.12
N GLY A 305 4.30 -8.02 -11.00
CA GLY A 305 3.53 -7.09 -11.82
C GLY A 305 4.12 -5.68 -11.77
N LYS A 306 4.22 -5.06 -12.94
CA LYS A 306 4.73 -3.70 -13.09
C LYS A 306 3.70 -2.72 -12.55
N ARG A 307 4.17 -1.75 -11.75
CA ARG A 307 3.31 -0.73 -11.11
C ARG A 307 3.34 0.60 -11.83
N PHE A 308 4.23 0.74 -12.79
CA PHE A 308 4.39 1.95 -13.57
C PHE A 308 4.92 1.61 -14.96
N THR A 309 4.75 2.55 -15.88
CA THR A 309 5.53 2.59 -17.12
C THR A 309 6.32 3.88 -17.16
N LEU A 310 7.48 3.82 -17.81
CA LEU A 310 8.19 5.01 -18.25
C LEU A 310 7.75 5.35 -19.67
N HIS A 311 7.80 6.63 -20.02
CA HIS A 311 7.53 7.15 -21.35
C HIS A 311 8.75 7.93 -21.82
N GLU A 312 9.41 7.45 -22.87
CA GLU A 312 10.52 8.14 -23.54
C GLU A 312 9.96 9.27 -24.40
N LEU A 313 10.34 10.50 -24.08
CA LEU A 313 9.84 11.71 -24.73
C LEU A 313 10.82 12.16 -25.80
N ALA A 314 10.34 12.37 -27.03
CA ALA A 314 11.08 13.12 -28.04
C ALA A 314 10.93 14.62 -27.75
N LEU A 315 12.03 15.31 -27.48
CA LEU A 315 12.04 16.75 -27.17
C LEU A 315 12.11 17.60 -28.45
N VAL A 316 11.57 18.81 -28.38
CA VAL A 316 11.66 19.78 -29.47
C VAL A 316 13.08 20.30 -29.58
N ASP A 317 13.65 20.28 -30.79
CA ASP A 317 15.00 20.81 -31.04
C ASP A 317 15.10 22.28 -30.57
N GLY A 318 16.07 22.55 -29.68
CA GLY A 318 16.28 23.87 -29.10
C GLY A 318 15.39 24.23 -27.91
N ASP A 319 14.40 23.41 -27.56
CA ASP A 319 13.54 23.60 -26.38
C ASP A 319 13.35 22.28 -25.61
N PRO A 320 14.28 21.93 -24.69
CA PRO A 320 14.23 20.68 -23.94
C PRO A 320 13.12 20.65 -22.89
N THR A 321 12.26 21.69 -22.81
CA THR A 321 11.08 21.75 -21.94
C THR A 321 9.77 21.61 -22.72
N ARG A 322 9.86 21.28 -24.00
CA ARG A 322 8.76 20.85 -24.87
C ARG A 322 9.06 19.47 -25.43
N TYR A 323 8.02 18.65 -25.52
CA TYR A 323 8.07 17.32 -26.11
C TYR A 323 7.01 17.16 -27.18
N LEU A 324 7.20 16.20 -28.08
CA LEU A 324 6.27 15.94 -29.17
C LEU A 324 5.24 14.91 -28.74
N ILE A 325 3.98 15.13 -29.15
CA ILE A 325 2.92 14.12 -29.18
C ILE A 325 2.34 14.13 -30.59
N ASP A 326 2.45 13.01 -31.30
CA ASP A 326 2.00 12.87 -32.69
C ASP A 326 2.52 13.99 -33.61
N GLY A 327 3.79 14.38 -33.40
CA GLY A 327 4.46 15.47 -34.10
C GLY A 327 4.12 16.89 -33.61
N GLN A 328 3.16 17.05 -32.69
CA GLN A 328 2.78 18.35 -32.14
C GLN A 328 3.55 18.70 -30.85
N PRO A 329 4.10 19.92 -30.73
CA PRO A 329 4.83 20.32 -29.53
C PRO A 329 3.87 20.56 -28.34
N VAL A 330 4.18 19.92 -27.21
CA VAL A 330 3.48 20.05 -25.94
C VAL A 330 4.45 20.59 -24.89
N LYS A 331 4.04 21.63 -24.17
CA LYS A 331 4.84 22.22 -23.08
C LYS A 331 4.77 21.33 -21.84
N MET A 332 5.92 21.09 -21.20
CA MET A 332 5.97 20.50 -19.87
C MET A 332 5.43 21.48 -18.83
N THR A 333 4.87 20.95 -17.75
CA THR A 333 4.48 21.76 -16.58
C THR A 333 5.66 21.82 -15.62
N SER A 334 6.03 23.01 -15.18
CA SER A 334 6.97 23.21 -14.08
C SER A 334 6.25 23.76 -12.86
N ARG A 335 6.68 23.34 -11.68
CA ARG A 335 6.17 23.84 -10.39
C ARG A 335 7.31 24.03 -9.42
N SER A 336 7.34 25.18 -8.75
CA SER A 336 8.23 25.38 -7.60
C SER A 336 7.61 24.73 -6.37
N VAL A 337 8.35 23.84 -5.73
CA VAL A 337 8.02 23.26 -4.42
C VAL A 337 8.97 23.84 -3.38
N ALA A 338 8.47 24.09 -2.18
CA ALA A 338 9.27 24.64 -1.09
C ALA A 338 9.12 23.78 0.17
N ILE A 339 10.19 23.75 0.96
CA ILE A 339 10.26 23.08 2.25
C ILE A 339 10.97 24.00 3.25
N THR A 340 10.75 23.78 4.54
CA THR A 340 11.48 24.46 5.61
C THR A 340 12.50 23.50 6.24
N VAL A 341 13.76 23.93 6.31
CA VAL A 341 14.89 23.13 6.81
C VAL A 341 15.46 23.75 8.08
N ARG A 342 15.72 22.92 9.09
CA ARG A 342 16.49 23.33 10.27
C ARG A 342 17.99 23.21 9.97
N ALA A 343 18.70 24.33 10.01
CA ALA A 343 20.14 24.40 9.87
C ALA A 343 20.86 23.91 11.15
N ALA A 344 22.17 23.68 11.06
CA ALA A 344 22.99 23.18 12.16
C ALA A 344 23.04 24.13 13.37
N ASP A 345 22.88 25.44 13.14
CA ASP A 345 22.78 26.47 14.18
C ASP A 345 21.38 26.58 14.81
N GLY A 346 20.44 25.74 14.38
CA GLY A 346 19.06 25.69 14.86
C GLY A 346 18.09 26.64 14.14
N THR A 347 18.56 27.50 13.24
CA THR A 347 17.70 28.41 12.46
C THR A 347 16.87 27.66 11.43
N LEU A 348 15.69 28.21 11.07
CA LEU A 348 14.84 27.67 10.01
C LEU A 348 15.06 28.45 8.72
N GLN A 349 15.23 27.73 7.61
CA GLN A 349 15.45 28.30 6.28
C GLN A 349 14.52 27.64 5.26
N ASP A 350 13.89 28.43 4.42
CA ASP A 350 13.10 27.90 3.32
C ASP A 350 14.01 27.58 2.13
N LYS A 351 13.80 26.41 1.55
CA LYS A 351 14.44 25.97 0.31
C LYS A 351 13.38 25.68 -0.72
N ALA A 352 13.64 26.06 -1.96
CA ALA A 352 12.76 25.78 -3.09
C ALA A 352 13.49 24.99 -4.17
N GLN A 353 12.74 24.14 -4.85
CA GLN A 353 13.19 23.42 -6.03
C GLN A 353 12.08 23.40 -7.08
N THR A 354 12.45 23.48 -8.36
CA THR A 354 11.51 23.25 -9.46
C THR A 354 11.41 21.75 -9.77
N VAL A 355 10.19 21.24 -9.84
CA VAL A 355 9.86 19.90 -10.35
C VAL A 355 9.10 20.02 -11.68
N TRP A 356 9.19 18.98 -12.51
CA TRP A 356 8.64 18.97 -13.86
C TRP A 356 7.70 17.78 -14.06
N SER A 357 6.63 17.98 -14.80
CA SER A 357 5.70 16.93 -15.21
C SER A 357 5.24 17.08 -16.66
N THR A 358 4.76 15.98 -17.21
CA THR A 358 4.13 15.88 -18.53
C THR A 358 2.72 15.33 -18.39
N ARG A 359 2.05 15.07 -19.52
CA ARG A 359 0.77 14.34 -19.53
C ARG A 359 0.89 12.90 -19.00
N TRP A 360 2.09 12.33 -19.04
CA TRP A 360 2.36 10.95 -18.60
C TRP A 360 2.65 10.88 -17.10
N GLY A 361 3.15 11.97 -16.51
CA GLY A 361 3.51 12.03 -15.10
C GLY A 361 4.79 12.84 -14.86
N PRO A 362 5.37 12.77 -13.64
CA PRO A 362 6.62 13.48 -13.31
C PRO A 362 7.78 13.02 -14.18
N LEU A 363 8.68 13.96 -14.50
CA LEU A 363 9.96 13.63 -15.14
C LEU A 363 10.85 12.89 -14.15
N VAL A 364 11.61 11.91 -14.63
CA VAL A 364 12.59 11.15 -13.83
C VAL A 364 13.92 11.05 -14.58
N VAL A 365 15.03 11.07 -13.83
CA VAL A 365 16.39 10.88 -14.35
C VAL A 365 17.11 9.80 -13.54
N VAL A 366 17.53 8.74 -14.21
CA VAL A 366 18.34 7.64 -13.66
C VAL A 366 19.57 7.45 -14.55
N PRO A 367 20.66 8.22 -14.34
CA PRO A 367 21.80 8.22 -15.25
C PRO A 367 22.48 6.85 -15.38
N ARG A 368 22.53 6.08 -14.28
CA ARG A 368 23.04 4.69 -14.24
C ARG A 368 22.24 3.72 -15.11
N ALA A 369 20.99 4.07 -15.45
CA ALA A 369 20.14 3.32 -16.38
C ALA A 369 20.07 3.97 -17.77
N GLY A 370 20.92 4.97 -18.06
CA GLY A 370 20.86 5.73 -19.31
C GLY A 370 19.64 6.66 -19.46
N LEU A 371 18.80 6.73 -18.43
CA LEU A 371 17.59 7.54 -18.42
C LEU A 371 17.95 8.99 -18.06
N ASN A 372 18.46 9.74 -19.04
CA ASN A 372 18.89 11.13 -18.87
C ASN A 372 17.87 12.12 -19.45
N TRP A 373 17.87 13.35 -18.92
CA TRP A 373 17.25 14.50 -19.59
C TRP A 373 18.31 15.21 -20.43
N THR A 374 18.23 15.02 -21.74
CA THR A 374 19.16 15.59 -22.73
C THR A 374 18.49 16.71 -23.53
N ALA A 375 19.15 17.25 -24.55
CA ALA A 375 18.52 18.18 -25.48
C ALA A 375 17.43 17.53 -26.36
N LYS A 376 17.41 16.20 -26.47
CA LYS A 376 16.56 15.46 -27.42
C LYS A 376 15.61 14.45 -26.77
N THR A 377 15.92 14.02 -25.56
CA THR A 377 15.19 12.93 -24.89
C THR A 377 15.03 13.23 -23.41
N ALA A 378 13.86 12.92 -22.87
CA ALA A 378 13.59 12.87 -21.42
C ALA A 378 12.67 11.69 -21.11
N TYR A 379 12.45 11.39 -19.84
CA TYR A 379 11.61 10.26 -19.41
C TYR A 379 10.60 10.70 -18.37
N ALA A 380 9.33 10.33 -18.56
CA ALA A 380 8.27 10.56 -17.59
C ALA A 380 7.79 9.23 -17.00
N LEU A 381 7.42 9.23 -15.71
CA LEU A 381 6.93 8.04 -15.01
C LEU A 381 5.42 8.16 -14.79
N GLN A 382 4.67 7.15 -15.23
CA GLN A 382 3.24 7.01 -14.95
C GLN A 382 3.03 5.88 -13.94
N ASP A 383 2.64 6.19 -12.70
CA ASP A 383 2.43 5.20 -11.63
C ASP A 383 0.94 4.83 -11.52
N ALA A 384 0.65 3.53 -11.59
CA ALA A 384 -0.70 2.99 -11.59
C ALA A 384 -1.35 3.03 -10.20
N ASN A 385 -0.54 3.13 -9.16
CA ASN A 385 -1.00 3.22 -7.78
C ASN A 385 -1.25 4.66 -7.30
N THR A 386 -0.87 5.67 -8.08
CA THR A 386 -1.15 7.07 -7.71
C THR A 386 -2.65 7.26 -7.55
N GLY A 387 -3.05 7.59 -6.32
CA GLY A 387 -4.44 7.77 -5.96
C GLY A 387 -5.26 6.50 -5.76
N ASN A 388 -4.60 5.36 -5.56
CA ASN A 388 -5.29 4.13 -5.19
C ASN A 388 -5.74 4.16 -3.72
N ALA A 389 -7.01 4.50 -3.50
CA ALA A 389 -7.68 4.46 -2.19
C ALA A 389 -8.56 3.20 -1.98
N ARG A 390 -8.57 2.24 -2.93
CA ARG A 390 -9.52 1.11 -2.99
C ARG A 390 -9.09 -0.12 -2.18
N SER A 391 -7.84 -0.12 -1.69
CA SER A 391 -7.27 -1.27 -0.98
C SER A 391 -8.05 -1.61 0.30
N THR A 392 -8.53 -0.60 1.03
CA THR A 392 -9.35 -0.78 2.23
C THR A 392 -10.62 -1.57 1.95
N ASP A 393 -11.36 -1.21 0.89
CA ASP A 393 -12.59 -1.92 0.49
C ASP A 393 -12.29 -3.38 0.11
N THR A 394 -11.15 -3.61 -0.53
CA THR A 394 -10.70 -4.96 -0.90
C THR A 394 -10.47 -5.81 0.34
N TRP A 395 -9.69 -5.32 1.32
CA TRP A 395 -9.41 -6.07 2.54
C TRP A 395 -10.63 -6.25 3.45
N LEU A 396 -11.56 -5.29 3.46
CA LEU A 396 -12.86 -5.48 4.12
C LEU A 396 -13.66 -6.63 3.48
N GLY A 397 -13.66 -6.71 2.15
CA GLY A 397 -14.27 -7.83 1.43
C GLY A 397 -13.62 -9.17 1.79
N LEU A 398 -12.29 -9.23 1.83
CA LEU A 398 -11.54 -10.42 2.26
C LEU A 398 -11.90 -10.84 3.70
N GLY A 399 -11.93 -9.88 4.63
CA GLY A 399 -12.27 -10.13 6.03
C GLY A 399 -13.68 -10.68 6.26
N ARG A 400 -14.59 -10.51 5.29
CA ARG A 400 -15.98 -11.00 5.32
C ARG A 400 -16.23 -12.22 4.46
N ALA A 401 -15.31 -12.55 3.57
CA ALA A 401 -15.50 -13.60 2.59
C ALA A 401 -15.75 -14.95 3.27
N THR A 402 -16.66 -15.74 2.70
CA THR A 402 -17.02 -17.08 3.18
C THR A 402 -16.47 -18.22 2.31
N SER A 403 -15.79 -17.87 1.22
CA SER A 403 -15.13 -18.78 0.28
C SER A 403 -14.01 -18.07 -0.50
N VAL A 404 -13.11 -18.81 -1.13
CA VAL A 404 -12.11 -18.19 -2.03
C VAL A 404 -12.75 -17.50 -3.24
N ALA A 405 -13.96 -17.90 -3.64
CA ALA A 405 -14.72 -17.23 -4.70
C ALA A 405 -15.15 -15.82 -4.27
N GLU A 406 -15.55 -15.62 -3.02
CA GLU A 406 -15.86 -14.30 -2.48
C GLU A 406 -14.60 -13.43 -2.29
N ILE A 407 -13.45 -14.03 -1.98
CA ILE A 407 -12.15 -13.33 -2.01
C ILE A 407 -11.90 -12.79 -3.42
N ARG A 408 -12.01 -13.64 -4.46
CA ARG A 408 -11.84 -13.22 -5.85
C ARG A 408 -12.75 -12.04 -6.19
N ASN A 409 -14.04 -12.12 -5.84
CA ASN A 409 -15.01 -11.06 -6.14
C ASN A 409 -14.66 -9.74 -5.45
N SER A 410 -14.13 -9.80 -4.22
CA SER A 410 -13.70 -8.62 -3.45
C SER A 410 -12.54 -7.86 -4.10
N MET A 411 -11.75 -8.53 -4.96
CA MET A 411 -10.61 -7.93 -5.67
C MET A 411 -11.01 -7.25 -6.99
N ALA A 412 -12.28 -7.32 -7.42
CA ALA A 412 -12.76 -6.77 -8.69
C ALA A 412 -12.59 -5.24 -8.81
N ASN A 413 -12.46 -4.52 -7.68
CA ASN A 413 -12.17 -3.09 -7.66
C ASN A 413 -10.69 -2.75 -7.98
N LEU A 414 -9.83 -3.75 -8.20
CA LEU A 414 -8.39 -3.59 -8.47
C LEU A 414 -7.70 -2.74 -7.39
N GLY A 415 -8.00 -3.02 -6.11
CA GLY A 415 -7.47 -2.25 -4.99
C GLY A 415 -6.12 -2.73 -4.45
N MET A 416 -5.70 -3.97 -4.71
CA MET A 416 -4.43 -4.50 -4.21
C MET A 416 -3.23 -3.84 -4.92
N PRO A 417 -2.36 -3.10 -4.21
CA PRO A 417 -1.44 -2.20 -4.89
C PRO A 417 -0.25 -2.92 -5.54
N TRP A 418 0.32 -3.94 -4.89
CA TRP A 418 1.57 -4.56 -5.35
C TRP A 418 1.78 -6.02 -4.92
N VAL A 419 0.71 -6.71 -4.50
CA VAL A 419 0.79 -8.06 -3.93
C VAL A 419 -0.05 -9.09 -4.68
N ASN A 420 0.44 -10.33 -4.73
CA ASN A 420 -0.39 -11.51 -4.96
C ASN A 420 -1.24 -11.79 -3.70
N THR A 421 -2.31 -12.55 -3.88
CA THR A 421 -3.16 -13.11 -2.82
C THR A 421 -3.16 -14.63 -2.91
N ILE A 422 -2.82 -15.29 -1.81
CA ILE A 422 -2.88 -16.74 -1.68
C ILE A 422 -3.88 -17.01 -0.56
N ALA A 423 -4.88 -17.85 -0.82
CA ALA A 423 -5.97 -18.10 0.12
C ALA A 423 -6.39 -19.57 0.16
N ALA A 424 -6.98 -19.97 1.27
CA ALA A 424 -7.63 -21.27 1.43
C ALA A 424 -8.97 -21.08 2.16
N ASP A 425 -9.99 -21.86 1.80
CA ASP A 425 -11.29 -21.85 2.48
C ASP A 425 -11.61 -23.17 3.20
N ARG A 426 -12.56 -23.11 4.13
CA ARG A 426 -12.99 -24.27 4.92
C ARG A 426 -13.65 -25.38 4.08
N GLN A 427 -14.01 -25.11 2.82
CA GLN A 427 -14.52 -26.12 1.88
C GLN A 427 -13.39 -26.85 1.13
N GLY A 428 -12.13 -26.49 1.40
CA GLY A 428 -10.97 -27.14 0.83
C GLY A 428 -10.60 -26.64 -0.56
N ASN A 429 -10.89 -25.38 -0.88
CA ASN A 429 -10.35 -24.74 -2.08
C ASN A 429 -9.10 -23.92 -1.71
N ALA A 430 -8.06 -24.02 -2.53
CA ALA A 430 -6.87 -23.20 -2.51
C ALA A 430 -6.87 -22.23 -3.69
N MET A 431 -6.50 -20.98 -3.48
CA MET A 431 -6.49 -19.94 -4.50
C MET A 431 -5.14 -19.22 -4.55
N TYR A 432 -4.67 -19.00 -5.78
CA TYR A 432 -3.66 -18.00 -6.10
C TYR A 432 -4.31 -16.93 -6.99
N ALA A 433 -4.02 -15.66 -6.73
CA ALA A 433 -4.46 -14.54 -7.55
C ALA A 433 -3.41 -13.43 -7.57
N ASP A 434 -2.98 -12.99 -8.76
CA ASP A 434 -2.27 -11.71 -8.92
C ASP A 434 -3.23 -10.64 -9.45
N VAL A 435 -4.33 -10.41 -8.73
CA VAL A 435 -5.26 -9.30 -9.06
C VAL A 435 -4.77 -8.05 -8.35
N SER A 436 -3.67 -7.51 -8.85
CA SER A 436 -3.01 -6.31 -8.33
C SER A 436 -3.05 -5.17 -9.35
N VAL A 437 -2.70 -3.95 -8.93
CA VAL A 437 -2.70 -2.76 -9.80
C VAL A 437 -1.59 -2.86 -10.85
N VAL A 438 -1.95 -3.20 -12.09
CA VAL A 438 -1.02 -3.34 -13.22
C VAL A 438 -1.52 -2.50 -14.41
N PRO A 439 -0.69 -1.64 -15.03
CA PRO A 439 -1.03 -0.94 -16.26
C PRO A 439 -1.55 -1.87 -17.36
N ASP A 440 -2.62 -1.47 -18.04
CA ASP A 440 -3.16 -2.22 -19.18
C ASP A 440 -2.34 -1.95 -20.45
N VAL A 441 -1.27 -2.71 -20.60
CA VAL A 441 -0.41 -2.72 -21.80
C VAL A 441 -0.22 -4.19 -22.20
N ASP A 442 -0.58 -4.54 -23.43
CA ASP A 442 -0.40 -5.91 -23.94
C ASP A 442 0.91 -6.09 -24.72
N ALA A 443 1.24 -7.35 -25.04
CA ALA A 443 2.47 -7.67 -25.77
C ALA A 443 2.54 -6.99 -27.14
N ALA A 444 1.41 -6.83 -27.83
CA ALA A 444 1.36 -6.19 -29.14
C ALA A 444 1.59 -4.67 -29.03
N GLN A 445 1.08 -4.04 -27.97
CA GLN A 445 1.34 -2.64 -27.65
C GLN A 445 2.80 -2.42 -27.28
N LEU A 446 3.42 -3.30 -26.47
CA LEU A 446 4.86 -3.21 -26.17
C LEU A 446 5.73 -3.20 -27.44
N GLN A 447 5.31 -3.92 -28.49
CA GLN A 447 6.01 -3.91 -29.78
C GLN A 447 5.74 -2.63 -30.59
N ARG A 448 4.46 -2.21 -30.72
CA ARG A 448 4.09 -1.01 -31.48
C ARG A 448 4.61 0.29 -30.85
N CYS A 449 4.69 0.30 -29.53
CA CYS A 449 5.16 1.41 -28.69
C CYS A 449 6.59 1.20 -28.19
N ALA A 450 7.39 0.40 -28.89
CA ALA A 450 8.78 0.21 -28.54
C ALA A 450 9.52 1.56 -28.56
N PRO A 451 10.28 1.90 -27.51
CA PRO A 451 11.07 3.12 -27.43
C PRO A 451 12.36 2.96 -28.25
N SER A 452 13.30 3.88 -28.08
CA SER A 452 14.66 3.75 -28.60
C SER A 452 15.30 2.42 -28.19
N LYS A 453 16.20 1.89 -29.03
CA LYS A 453 16.88 0.60 -28.76
C LYS A 453 17.54 0.53 -27.37
N PRO A 454 18.25 1.58 -26.90
CA PRO A 454 18.82 1.57 -25.55
C PRO A 454 17.74 1.45 -24.47
N ALA A 455 16.67 2.26 -24.53
CA ALA A 455 15.58 2.21 -23.56
C ALA A 455 14.85 0.86 -23.58
N ALA A 456 14.64 0.27 -24.76
CA ALA A 456 14.00 -1.03 -24.92
C ALA A 456 14.81 -2.16 -24.26
N ALA A 457 16.13 -2.06 -24.24
CA ALA A 457 17.01 -3.06 -23.62
C ALA A 457 16.87 -3.13 -22.08
N LEU A 458 16.36 -2.08 -21.44
CA LEU A 458 16.16 -2.04 -19.99
C LEU A 458 15.14 -3.08 -19.51
N LEU A 459 14.12 -3.41 -20.30
CA LEU A 459 13.06 -4.33 -19.89
C LEU A 459 13.63 -5.67 -19.42
N ASN A 460 14.51 -6.28 -20.20
CA ASN A 460 15.07 -7.59 -19.88
C ASN A 460 16.12 -7.53 -18.75
N ALA A 461 16.87 -6.43 -18.66
CA ALA A 461 17.95 -6.31 -17.68
C ALA A 461 17.48 -5.84 -16.30
N THR A 462 16.44 -4.99 -16.26
CA THR A 462 16.04 -4.26 -15.06
C THR A 462 14.56 -4.41 -14.73
N GLY A 463 13.76 -4.94 -15.66
CA GLY A 463 12.32 -5.00 -15.53
C GLY A 463 11.62 -3.66 -15.76
N LEU A 464 12.34 -2.60 -16.15
CA LEU A 464 11.75 -1.30 -16.48
C LEU A 464 11.07 -1.34 -17.85
N VAL A 465 9.77 -1.09 -17.87
CA VAL A 465 9.00 -0.95 -19.10
C VAL A 465 9.03 0.51 -19.53
N VAL A 466 9.67 0.78 -20.67
CA VAL A 466 9.68 2.10 -21.31
C VAL A 466 8.84 2.01 -22.58
N LEU A 467 7.93 2.97 -22.77
CA LEU A 467 7.08 3.12 -23.95
C LEU A 467 7.49 4.37 -24.73
N ASP A 468 7.20 4.40 -26.02
CA ASP A 468 7.32 5.60 -26.86
C ASP A 468 6.31 6.67 -26.41
N GLY A 469 6.79 7.64 -25.66
CA GLY A 469 5.99 8.73 -25.12
C GLY A 469 5.67 9.83 -26.12
N SER A 470 6.12 9.71 -27.37
CA SER A 470 5.82 10.64 -28.45
C SER A 470 4.53 10.33 -29.22
N LYS A 471 3.92 9.16 -28.95
CA LYS A 471 2.69 8.71 -29.58
C LYS A 471 1.53 8.70 -28.60
N SER A 472 0.42 9.35 -28.93
CA SER A 472 -0.72 9.42 -28.01
C SER A 472 -1.40 8.06 -27.79
N ASP A 473 -1.33 7.15 -28.77
CA ASP A 473 -1.87 5.78 -28.71
C ASP A 473 -1.00 4.81 -27.89
N CYS A 474 0.15 5.26 -27.38
CA CYS A 474 1.02 4.52 -26.47
C CYS A 474 0.71 4.72 -24.98
N GLY A 475 -0.38 5.43 -24.66
CA GLY A 475 -0.95 5.43 -23.31
C GLY A 475 -1.57 4.08 -22.92
N TRP A 476 -1.80 3.87 -21.61
CA TRP A 476 -2.46 2.65 -21.15
C TRP A 476 -3.86 2.51 -21.76
N ARG A 477 -4.20 1.27 -22.11
CA ARG A 477 -5.50 0.95 -22.69
C ARG A 477 -6.61 1.26 -21.70
N ARG A 478 -7.71 1.78 -22.23
CA ARG A 478 -8.92 2.06 -21.45
C ARG A 478 -9.96 1.00 -21.78
N ASP A 479 -9.73 -0.20 -21.30
CA ASP A 479 -10.67 -1.30 -21.44
C ASP A 479 -11.95 -1.02 -20.64
N THR A 480 -13.11 -1.13 -21.28
CA THR A 480 -14.41 -0.88 -20.64
C THR A 480 -14.78 -1.94 -19.61
N THR A 481 -14.14 -3.12 -19.63
CA THR A 481 -14.35 -4.14 -18.60
C THR A 481 -13.51 -3.90 -17.35
N SER A 482 -12.56 -2.96 -17.39
CA SER A 482 -11.75 -2.62 -16.22
C SER A 482 -12.50 -1.67 -15.29
N ALA A 483 -12.52 -2.00 -14.01
CA ALA A 483 -13.09 -1.13 -12.96
C ALA A 483 -12.35 0.21 -12.83
N VAL A 484 -11.10 0.28 -13.33
CA VAL A 484 -10.26 1.48 -13.28
C VAL A 484 -9.63 1.70 -14.67
N PRO A 485 -10.00 2.76 -15.39
CA PRO A 485 -9.45 3.03 -16.72
C PRO A 485 -7.92 3.08 -16.70
N GLY A 486 -7.27 2.33 -17.60
CA GLY A 486 -5.82 2.24 -17.66
C GLY A 486 -5.22 1.04 -16.91
N LEU A 487 -6.00 0.31 -16.11
CA LEU A 487 -5.55 -0.90 -15.41
C LEU A 487 -6.04 -2.17 -16.09
N THR A 488 -5.23 -3.23 -16.01
CA THR A 488 -5.58 -4.54 -16.57
C THR A 488 -6.83 -5.08 -15.85
N PRO A 489 -7.90 -5.43 -16.59
CA PRO A 489 -9.13 -5.95 -15.99
C PRO A 489 -8.90 -7.32 -15.34
N ILE A 490 -9.69 -7.63 -14.30
CA ILE A 490 -9.54 -8.85 -13.49
C ILE A 490 -9.61 -10.13 -14.33
N GLU A 491 -10.38 -10.15 -15.42
CA GLU A 491 -10.52 -11.29 -16.33
C GLU A 491 -9.23 -11.61 -17.09
N ARG A 492 -8.30 -10.66 -17.18
CA ARG A 492 -6.97 -10.83 -17.79
C ARG A 492 -5.84 -10.96 -16.75
N MET A 493 -6.18 -11.06 -15.47
CA MET A 493 -5.22 -11.30 -14.40
C MET A 493 -5.14 -12.80 -14.07
N PRO A 494 -3.97 -13.32 -13.66
CA PRO A 494 -3.81 -14.73 -13.40
C PRO A 494 -4.47 -15.10 -12.08
N ILE A 495 -5.48 -15.96 -12.16
CA ILE A 495 -6.21 -16.51 -11.02
C ILE A 495 -6.29 -18.03 -11.19
N ALA A 496 -5.96 -18.77 -10.14
CA ALA A 496 -6.11 -20.21 -10.08
C ALA A 496 -6.85 -20.58 -8.81
N VAL A 497 -7.92 -21.37 -8.95
CA VAL A 497 -8.61 -22.03 -7.83
C VAL A 497 -8.45 -23.53 -8.03
N ARG A 498 -7.91 -24.20 -7.02
CA ARG A 498 -7.54 -25.61 -7.07
C ARG A 498 -7.93 -26.33 -5.80
N THR A 499 -8.00 -27.65 -5.85
CA THR A 499 -8.32 -28.51 -4.71
C THR A 499 -7.09 -29.24 -4.16
N ASP A 500 -5.96 -29.22 -4.88
CA ASP A 500 -4.65 -29.70 -4.42
C ASP A 500 -3.87 -28.61 -3.68
N TRP A 501 -3.10 -27.77 -4.38
CA TRP A 501 -2.31 -26.70 -3.77
C TRP A 501 -1.96 -25.59 -4.75
N VAL A 502 -1.66 -24.42 -4.19
CA VAL A 502 -1.04 -23.29 -4.87
C VAL A 502 0.01 -22.64 -3.96
N GLN A 503 1.03 -22.04 -4.56
CA GLN A 503 2.11 -21.39 -3.82
C GLN A 503 2.52 -20.07 -4.48
N ASN A 504 3.16 -19.20 -3.71
CA ASN A 504 4.00 -18.17 -4.30
C ASN A 504 5.21 -17.86 -3.43
N SER A 505 6.33 -17.66 -4.11
CA SER A 505 7.61 -17.29 -3.51
C SER A 505 8.24 -16.09 -4.26
N ASN A 506 7.38 -15.13 -4.62
CA ASN A 506 7.67 -13.88 -5.33
C ASN A 506 8.21 -14.00 -6.77
N ASP A 507 8.45 -15.20 -7.31
CA ASP A 507 8.44 -15.34 -8.77
C ASP A 507 7.00 -15.21 -9.30
N SER A 508 6.93 -15.02 -10.61
CA SER A 508 5.70 -14.79 -11.36
C SER A 508 4.67 -15.93 -11.24
N PHE A 509 3.42 -15.63 -11.60
CA PHE A 509 2.25 -16.51 -11.53
C PHE A 509 2.43 -17.89 -12.19
N PHE A 510 3.33 -18.01 -13.17
CA PHE A 510 3.65 -19.28 -13.85
C PHE A 510 4.05 -20.40 -12.88
N HIS A 511 4.59 -20.04 -11.72
CA HIS A 511 5.14 -20.99 -10.74
C HIS A 511 4.19 -21.25 -9.56
N SER A 512 2.92 -20.87 -9.70
CA SER A 512 1.91 -21.05 -8.66
C SER A 512 1.53 -22.51 -8.43
N ASN A 513 1.51 -23.31 -9.49
CA ASN A 513 1.40 -24.78 -9.46
C ASN A 513 1.84 -25.33 -10.85
N PRO A 514 2.72 -26.35 -10.95
CA PRO A 514 3.19 -26.88 -12.24
C PRO A 514 2.12 -27.45 -13.17
N ALA A 515 0.96 -27.84 -12.64
CA ALA A 515 -0.20 -28.31 -13.41
C ALA A 515 -1.17 -27.17 -13.77
N GLN A 516 -0.98 -25.95 -13.24
CA GLN A 516 -1.75 -24.78 -13.64
C GLN A 516 -1.25 -24.26 -14.99
N ARG A 517 -2.19 -23.94 -15.88
CA ARG A 517 -1.93 -23.21 -17.11
C ARG A 517 -2.69 -21.89 -17.05
N PHE A 518 -2.03 -20.83 -17.46
CA PHE A 518 -2.65 -19.52 -17.61
C PHE A 518 -2.72 -19.19 -19.10
N GLY A 519 -3.76 -18.45 -19.50
CA GLY A 519 -3.90 -17.97 -20.88
C GLY A 519 -2.89 -16.87 -21.19
N ASP A 520 -3.19 -16.09 -22.23
CA ASP A 520 -2.35 -14.97 -22.68
C ASP A 520 -2.40 -13.79 -21.67
N ILE A 521 -1.69 -13.95 -20.56
CA ILE A 521 -1.48 -12.90 -19.54
C ILE A 521 -0.43 -11.92 -20.06
N SER A 522 -0.67 -10.62 -19.83
CA SER A 522 0.27 -9.58 -20.26
C SER A 522 1.66 -9.76 -19.64
N PRO A 523 2.76 -9.51 -20.39
CA PRO A 523 4.11 -9.40 -19.83
C PRO A 523 4.25 -8.36 -18.72
N MET A 524 3.29 -7.44 -18.59
CA MET A 524 3.23 -6.47 -17.50
C MET A 524 2.95 -7.12 -16.14
N VAL A 525 2.36 -8.32 -16.08
CA VAL A 525 2.06 -9.03 -14.83
C VAL A 525 3.24 -9.89 -14.38
N GLY A 526 3.92 -10.53 -15.32
CA GLY A 526 5.07 -11.36 -15.04
C GLY A 526 5.49 -12.19 -16.24
N ASP A 527 6.65 -12.83 -16.15
CA ASP A 527 7.18 -13.71 -17.18
C ASP A 527 7.42 -15.13 -16.63
N ALA A 528 7.78 -16.06 -17.50
CA ALA A 528 7.94 -17.47 -17.13
C ALA A 528 9.29 -17.80 -16.47
N ARG A 529 10.19 -16.83 -16.24
CA ARG A 529 11.51 -17.11 -15.66
C ARG A 529 11.34 -17.56 -14.20
N VAL A 530 12.16 -18.53 -13.79
CA VAL A 530 12.34 -18.91 -12.38
C VAL A 530 13.73 -18.43 -11.98
N GLU A 531 13.82 -17.30 -11.30
CA GLU A 531 15.11 -16.72 -10.95
C GLU A 531 15.49 -17.08 -9.51
N ARG A 532 14.50 -17.30 -8.63
CA ARG A 532 14.74 -17.35 -7.19
C ARG A 532 14.89 -18.79 -6.69
N PRO A 533 16.00 -19.11 -5.98
CA PRO A 533 16.16 -20.42 -5.33
C PRO A 533 14.99 -20.79 -4.43
N ARG A 534 14.38 -19.81 -3.75
CA ARG A 534 13.22 -19.99 -2.86
C ARG A 534 11.97 -20.50 -3.58
N THR A 535 11.72 -20.06 -4.81
CA THR A 535 10.63 -20.61 -5.63
C THR A 535 10.90 -22.05 -6.00
N ARG A 536 12.14 -22.38 -6.40
CA ARG A 536 12.52 -23.78 -6.70
C ARG A 536 12.39 -24.68 -5.47
N ALA A 537 12.78 -24.18 -4.30
CA ALA A 537 12.58 -24.88 -3.02
C ALA A 537 11.10 -25.13 -2.76
N GLY A 538 10.24 -24.10 -2.85
CA GLY A 538 8.78 -24.26 -2.71
C GLY A 538 8.19 -25.28 -3.69
N LEU A 539 8.61 -25.27 -4.96
CA LEU A 539 8.17 -26.25 -5.96
C LEU A 539 8.68 -27.68 -5.71
N THR A 540 9.69 -27.85 -4.86
CA THR A 540 10.26 -29.17 -4.50
C THR A 540 9.70 -29.67 -3.16
N GLU A 541 9.44 -28.77 -2.21
CA GLU A 541 8.98 -29.07 -0.86
C GLU A 541 7.46 -29.30 -0.78
N ILE A 542 6.71 -28.71 -1.70
CA ILE A 542 5.25 -28.83 -1.75
C ILE A 542 4.87 -30.10 -2.55
N PRO A 543 3.96 -30.96 -2.04
CA PRO A 543 3.67 -32.31 -2.55
C PRO A 543 3.36 -32.47 -4.04
#